data_AF-A0A8J7H074-F1
#
_entry.id   AF-A0A8J7H074-F1
#
_cell.length_a   1.000
_cell.length_b   1.000
_cell.length_c   1.000
_cell.angle_alpha   90.00
_cell.angle_beta   90.00
_cell.angle_gamma   90.00
#
_symmetry.space_group_name_H-M   'P 1'
#
loop_
_entity.id
_entity.type
_entity.pdbx_description
1 polymer ?
#
loop_
_entity_poly.entity_id
_entity_poly.type
_entity_poly.pdbx_seq_one_letter_code
_entity_poly.pdbx_strand_id
1 'polypeptide(L)' 'MTVKGGVAENFYDVRYPVDAVPYQKFAELIGKSEAAVKGMVDNGKLPLIPWINPENPNPRRGENWVYIPEFNRAMR' A
#
# COMPACT_ATOMS: atom_id res chain seq x y z
N MET A 1 -38.19 -1.21 -2.24
CA MET A 1 -38.03 -0.28 -1.11
C MET A 1 -36.54 -0.19 -0.82
N THR A 2 -35.99 1.02 -0.96
CA THR A 2 -34.56 1.33 -1.04
C THR A 2 -33.78 0.91 0.19
N VAL A 3 -32.68 0.16 0.02
CA VAL A 3 -31.62 0.08 1.03
C VAL A 3 -30.53 1.07 0.66
N LYS A 4 -30.41 2.14 1.46
CA LYS A 4 -29.31 3.10 1.40
C LYS A 4 -28.04 2.38 1.81
N GLY A 5 -27.15 2.10 0.86
CA GLY A 5 -25.83 1.53 1.10
C GLY A 5 -24.97 2.56 1.83
N GLY A 6 -24.68 2.27 3.10
CA GLY A 6 -23.78 3.02 3.95
C GLY A 6 -22.35 2.99 3.44
N VAL A 7 -21.56 3.92 3.99
CA VAL A 7 -20.13 4.17 3.79
C VAL A 7 -19.37 2.90 3.42
N ALA A 8 -18.62 2.97 2.31
CA ALA A 8 -17.65 1.96 1.92
C ALA A 8 -16.55 1.89 2.98
N GLU A 9 -16.81 1.13 4.03
CA GLU A 9 -15.79 0.65 4.96
C GLU A 9 -14.84 -0.21 4.12
N ASN A 10 -13.59 0.23 4.01
CA ASN A 10 -12.54 -0.48 3.29
C ASN A 10 -12.21 -1.78 4.03
N PHE A 11 -13.05 -2.79 3.86
CA PHE A 11 -12.80 -4.15 4.34
C PHE A 11 -11.72 -4.77 3.45
N TYR A 12 -10.47 -4.59 3.86
CA TYR A 12 -9.39 -5.44 3.38
C TYR A 12 -9.57 -6.83 4.00
N ASP A 13 -10.27 -7.71 3.28
CA ASP A 13 -10.41 -9.12 3.63
C ASP A 13 -9.06 -9.81 3.40
N VAL A 14 -8.20 -9.79 4.42
CA VAL A 14 -6.85 -10.37 4.40
C VAL A 14 -6.96 -11.90 4.50
N ARG A 15 -7.29 -12.57 3.39
CA ARG A 15 -7.34 -14.04 3.29
C ARG A 15 -6.02 -14.69 2.88
N TYR A 16 -4.99 -13.90 2.62
CA TYR A 16 -3.62 -14.32 2.32
C TYR A 16 -2.65 -13.36 3.02
N PRO A 17 -1.41 -13.75 3.35
CA PRO A 17 -0.38 -12.77 3.70
C PRO A 17 -0.29 -11.79 2.54
N VAL A 18 -0.73 -10.56 2.77
CA VAL A 18 -0.68 -9.51 1.76
C VAL A 18 0.79 -9.11 1.63
N ASP A 19 1.41 -9.51 0.52
CA ASP A 19 2.84 -9.29 0.30
C ASP A 19 3.19 -7.81 0.06
N ALA A 20 2.20 -6.96 -0.25
CA ALA A 20 2.41 -5.54 -0.44
C ALA A 20 1.28 -4.68 0.11
N VAL A 21 1.60 -3.53 0.71
CA VAL A 21 0.62 -2.62 1.32
C VAL A 21 0.85 -1.17 0.88
N PRO A 22 -0.17 -0.30 0.90
CA PRO A 22 0.03 1.15 0.72
C PRO A 22 1.02 1.70 1.75
N TYR A 23 1.78 2.74 1.39
CA TYR A 23 2.79 3.30 2.30
C TYR A 23 2.18 3.85 3.60
N GLN A 24 0.93 4.33 3.57
CA GLN A 24 0.21 4.76 4.77
C GLN A 24 0.01 3.60 5.73
N LYS A 25 -0.44 2.44 5.20
CA LYS A 25 -0.61 1.24 6.02
C LYS A 25 0.73 0.72 6.53
N PHE A 26 1.77 0.80 5.70
CA PHE A 26 3.13 0.49 6.13
C PHE A 26 3.59 1.38 7.30
N ALA A 27 3.28 2.69 7.26
CA ALA A 27 3.60 3.61 8.33
C ALA A 27 2.96 3.21 9.67
N GLU A 28 1.69 2.78 9.64
CA GLU A 28 1.02 2.22 10.81
C GLU A 28 1.74 0.96 11.34
N LEU A 29 2.12 0.03 10.44
CA LEU A 29 2.77 -1.22 10.81
C LEU A 29 4.12 -1.03 11.51
N ILE A 30 4.89 -0.01 11.11
CA ILE A 30 6.22 0.27 11.67
C ILE A 30 6.22 1.35 12.77
N GLY A 31 5.05 1.88 13.12
CA GLY A 31 4.91 2.93 14.14
C GLY A 31 5.59 4.26 13.76
N LYS A 32 5.59 4.63 12.47
CA LYS A 32 6.12 5.92 11.99
C LYS A 32 5.01 6.80 11.44
N SER A 33 5.25 8.10 11.35
CA SER A 33 4.32 9.01 10.68
C SER A 33 4.30 8.76 9.17
N GLU A 34 3.15 8.95 8.53
CA GLU A 34 3.01 8.83 7.08
C GLU A 34 3.99 9.74 6.33
N ALA A 35 4.22 10.97 6.83
CA ALA A 35 5.18 11.90 6.24
C ALA A 35 6.62 11.37 6.26
N ALA A 36 7.04 10.69 7.34
CA ALA A 36 8.36 10.09 7.41
C ALA A 36 8.51 8.94 6.42
N VAL A 37 7.49 8.07 6.31
CA VAL A 37 7.49 6.96 5.35
C VAL A 37 7.40 7.46 3.91
N LYS A 38 6.62 8.51 3.64
CA LYS A 38 6.61 9.17 2.34
C LYS A 38 8.01 9.69 1.97
N GLY A 39 8.72 10.29 2.92
CA GLY A 39 10.12 10.68 2.72
C GLY A 39 11.03 9.48 2.41
N MET A 40 10.76 8.29 2.96
CA MET A 40 11.50 7.07 2.60
C MET A 40 11.18 6.59 1.18
N VAL A 41 9.90 6.66 0.76
CA VAL A 41 9.46 6.38 -0.61
C VAL A 41 10.13 7.31 -1.60
N ASP A 42 10.05 8.63 -1.37
CA ASP A 42 10.59 9.65 -2.25
C ASP A 42 12.13 9.55 -2.38
N ASN A 43 12.80 9.09 -1.32
CA ASN A 43 14.26 8.87 -1.30
C ASN A 43 14.67 7.47 -1.77
N GLY A 44 13.75 6.64 -2.27
CA GLY A 44 14.05 5.30 -2.80
C GLY A 44 14.54 4.28 -1.75
N LYS A 45 14.13 4.46 -0.49
CA LYS A 45 14.58 3.61 0.64
C LYS A 45 13.68 2.40 0.90
N LEU A 46 12.58 2.25 0.18
CA LEU A 46 11.62 1.16 0.34
C LEU A 46 11.50 0.36 -0.94
N PRO A 47 11.35 -0.98 -0.85
CA PRO A 47 11.00 -1.80 -2.00
C PRO A 47 9.54 -1.51 -2.39
N LEU A 48 9.34 -0.98 -3.58
CA LEU A 48 8.02 -0.58 -4.09
C LEU A 48 7.64 -1.42 -5.29
N ILE A 49 6.37 -1.82 -5.34
CA ILE A 49 5.75 -2.38 -6.53
C ILE A 49 4.67 -1.42 -7.05
N PRO A 50 4.58 -1.24 -8.38
CA PRO A 50 3.52 -0.44 -8.96
C PRO A 50 2.20 -1.23 -8.90
N TRP A 51 1.18 -0.62 -8.30
CA TRP A 51 -0.19 -1.08 -8.37
C TRP A 51 -0.87 -0.40 -9.57
N ILE A 52 -0.98 -1.13 -10.67
CA ILE A 52 -1.53 -0.65 -11.93
C ILE A 52 -2.80 -1.44 -12.23
N ASN A 53 -3.89 -0.74 -12.54
CA ASN A 53 -5.09 -1.40 -13.04
C ASN A 53 -4.79 -1.99 -14.43
N PRO A 54 -4.95 -3.30 -14.65
CA PRO A 54 -4.70 -3.93 -15.95
C PRO A 54 -5.56 -3.35 -17.09
N GLU A 55 -6.74 -2.79 -16.79
CA GLU A 55 -7.61 -2.13 -17.76
C GLU A 55 -7.13 -0.72 -18.14
N ASN A 56 -6.23 -0.14 -17.34
CA ASN A 56 -5.57 1.13 -17.60
C ASN A 56 -4.06 0.99 -17.36
N PRO A 57 -3.32 0.36 -18.30
CA PRO A 57 -1.92 0.01 -18.10
C PRO A 57 -0.97 1.22 -18.09
N ASN A 58 -1.43 2.41 -18.48
CA ASN A 58 -0.62 3.63 -18.46
C ASN A 58 -1.30 4.75 -17.63
N PRO A 59 -1.52 4.53 -16.32
CA PRO A 59 -2.20 5.50 -15.50
C PRO A 59 -1.31 6.74 -15.33
N ARG A 60 -1.92 7.93 -15.44
CA ARG A 60 -1.21 9.21 -15.18
C ARG A 60 -0.59 9.29 -13.78
N ARG A 61 -1.08 8.48 -12.85
CA ARG A 61 -0.52 8.21 -11.52
C ARG A 61 -0.74 6.73 -11.19
N GLY A 62 0.33 5.95 -11.17
CA GLY A 62 0.32 4.62 -10.55
C GLY A 62 0.44 4.74 -9.03
N GLU A 63 -0.23 3.86 -8.29
CA GLU A 63 -0.09 3.83 -6.83
C GLU A 63 1.07 2.91 -6.46
N ASN A 64 2.02 3.38 -5.66
CA ASN A 64 3.19 2.59 -5.26
C ASN A 64 2.95 1.94 -3.90
N TRP A 65 3.07 0.62 -3.83
CA TRP A 65 2.85 -0.18 -2.63
C TRP A 65 4.17 -0.76 -2.13
N VAL A 66 4.35 -0.83 -0.82
CA VAL A 66 5.56 -1.36 -0.16
C VAL A 66 5.49 -2.88 -0.14
N TYR A 67 6.50 -3.55 -0.72
CA TYR A 67 6.62 -5.01 -0.74
C TYR A 67 7.31 -5.53 0.52
N ILE A 68 6.54 -6.17 1.39
CA ILE A 68 6.94 -6.57 2.75
C ILE A 68 8.02 -7.67 2.77
N PRO A 69 7.98 -8.73 1.92
CA PRO A 69 9.00 -9.77 1.94
C PRO A 69 10.42 -9.24 1.69
N GLU A 70 10.61 -8.36 0.69
CA GLU A 70 11.92 -7.80 0.39
C GLU A 70 12.39 -6.83 1.48
N PHE A 71 11.47 -6.06 2.06
CA PHE A 71 11.80 -5.21 3.21
C PHE A 71 12.32 -6.05 4.37
N ASN A 72 11.62 -7.13 4.74
CA ASN A 72 12.04 -8.02 5.82
C ASN A 72 13.37 -8.72 5.52
N ARG A 73 13.61 -9.10 4.26
CA ARG A 73 14.88 -9.70 3.83
C ARG A 73 16.05 -8.73 4.01
N ALA A 74 15.89 -7.45 3.68
CA ALA A 74 16.93 -6.44 3.81
C ALA A 74 17.23 -6.05 5.28
N MET A 75 16.31 -6.34 6.20
CA MET A 75 16.45 -6.06 7.64
C MET A 75 17.09 -7.21 8.42
N ARG A 76 17.39 -8.33 7.77
CA ARG A 76 18.01 -9.52 8.36
C ARG A 76 19.53 -9.48 8.24
#